data_AF-A0A166SWN4-F1
#
_entry.id   AF-A0A166SWN4-F1
#
_cell.length_a   1.000
_cell.length_b   1.000
_cell.length_c   1.000
_cell.angle_alpha   90.00
_cell.angle_beta   90.00
_cell.angle_gamma   90.00
#
_symmetry.space_group_name_H-M   'P 1'
#
loop_
_entity.id
_entity.type
_entity.pdbx_description
1 polymer ?
#
loop_
_entity_poly.entity_id
_entity_poly.type
_entity_poly.pdbx_seq_one_letter_code
_entity_poly.pdbx_strand_id
1 'polypeptide(L)'
;MAVVPVPDPAATRKRLLDAAWRVLTRHGDQPLSLDAVAREAAVSKGGLLHHFPTRAALIDALYERWNDDFNAAATGRALADSRPGRWARAYLDVGSERAGPPAETTAELGFLAAVIADPERLRRLRERYETWQDRIVQDHLDPVAATLVRVAADGLWLADLLGLAPPVGELRGQLLAMLRDLATPGGSGTDPAAPGGIGTSPSQPSEPPAHRAPAPSPAAPA
;
A
#
# COMPACT_ATOMS: atom_id res chain seq x y z
N MET A 1 -25.03 2.65 -45.21
CA MET A 1 -24.91 3.26 -43.86
C MET A 1 -24.40 2.19 -42.92
N ALA A 2 -23.16 2.30 -42.43
CA ALA A 2 -22.65 1.37 -41.43
C ALA A 2 -23.39 1.66 -40.12
N VAL A 3 -24.10 0.67 -39.59
CA VAL A 3 -24.64 0.71 -38.23
C VAL A 3 -23.44 0.76 -37.30
N VAL A 4 -23.17 1.94 -36.74
CA VAL A 4 -22.20 2.08 -35.64
C VAL A 4 -22.77 1.25 -34.48
N PRO A 5 -22.07 0.20 -34.00
CA PRO A 5 -22.59 -0.62 -32.92
C PRO A 5 -22.80 0.28 -31.70
N VAL A 6 -24.00 0.24 -31.12
CA VAL A 6 -24.24 0.87 -29.81
C VAL A 6 -23.28 0.20 -28.83
N PRO A 7 -22.36 0.94 -28.21
CA PRO A 7 -21.39 0.32 -27.32
C PRO A 7 -22.13 -0.36 -26.15
N ASP A 8 -21.73 -1.59 -25.82
CA ASP A 8 -22.23 -2.29 -24.64
C ASP A 8 -22.15 -1.37 -23.40
N PRO A 9 -23.26 -1.14 -22.68
CA PRO A 9 -23.28 -0.30 -21.47
C PRO A 9 -22.24 -0.71 -20.43
N ALA A 10 -21.95 -2.00 -20.26
CA ALA A 10 -20.95 -2.49 -19.32
C ALA A 10 -19.52 -2.14 -19.78
N ALA A 11 -19.22 -2.35 -21.07
CA ALA A 11 -17.96 -1.95 -21.67
C ALA A 11 -17.72 -0.42 -21.59
N THR A 12 -18.77 0.38 -21.77
CA THR A 12 -18.71 1.84 -21.64
C THR A 12 -18.44 2.27 -20.20
N ARG A 13 -19.14 1.67 -19.22
CA ARG A 13 -18.87 1.90 -17.79
C ARG A 13 -17.43 1.57 -17.44
N LYS A 14 -16.89 0.45 -17.91
CA LYS A 14 -15.48 0.07 -17.69
C LYS A 14 -14.52 1.09 -18.30
N ARG A 15 -14.74 1.51 -19.55
CA ARG A 15 -13.93 2.54 -20.22
C ARG A 15 -13.92 3.86 -19.46
N LEU A 16 -15.07 4.28 -18.93
CA LEU A 16 -15.20 5.48 -18.11
C LEU A 16 -14.38 5.38 -16.81
N LEU A 17 -14.41 4.23 -16.13
CA LEU A 17 -13.59 4.01 -14.93
C LEU A 17 -12.08 3.95 -15.26
N ASP A 18 -11.70 3.28 -16.35
CA ASP A 18 -10.31 3.25 -16.84
C ASP A 18 -9.80 4.67 -17.15
N ALA A 19 -10.64 5.48 -17.81
CA ALA A 19 -10.35 6.87 -18.11
C ALA A 19 -10.23 7.71 -16.84
N ALA A 20 -11.14 7.54 -15.89
CA ALA A 20 -11.11 8.27 -14.63
C ALA A 20 -9.85 7.97 -13.81
N TRP A 21 -9.40 6.71 -13.78
CA TRP A 21 -8.12 6.34 -13.16
C TRP A 21 -6.92 7.02 -13.83
N ARG A 22 -6.88 7.06 -15.17
CA ARG A 22 -5.81 7.76 -15.91
C ARG A 22 -5.81 9.27 -15.69
N VAL A 23 -6.99 9.88 -15.54
CA VAL A 23 -7.12 11.31 -15.22
C VAL A 23 -6.57 11.58 -13.82
N LEU A 24 -6.91 10.75 -12.83
CA LEU A 24 -6.33 10.83 -11.48
C LEU A 24 -4.80 10.68 -11.50
N THR A 25 -4.28 9.79 -12.33
CA THR A 25 -2.83 9.55 -12.43
C THR A 25 -2.06 10.73 -13.04
N ARG A 26 -2.63 11.40 -14.04
CA ARG A 26 -1.96 12.52 -14.73
C ARG A 26 -2.04 13.86 -14.01
N HIS A 27 -3.07 14.04 -13.19
CA HIS A 27 -3.40 15.34 -12.59
C HIS A 27 -3.56 15.20 -11.08
N GLY A 28 -2.65 14.47 -10.41
CA GLY A 28 -2.78 14.04 -9.00
C GLY A 28 -3.02 15.15 -7.97
N ASP A 29 -2.87 16.41 -8.35
CA ASP A 29 -3.18 17.62 -7.57
C ASP A 29 -4.58 18.21 -7.85
N GLN A 30 -5.20 17.87 -8.99
CA GLN A 30 -6.50 18.41 -9.41
C GLN A 30 -7.65 17.47 -9.09
N PRO A 31 -8.79 18.00 -8.63
CA PRO A 31 -10.00 17.19 -8.44
C PRO A 31 -10.47 16.59 -9.76
N LEU A 32 -10.67 15.28 -9.79
CA LEU A 32 -11.27 14.54 -10.91
C LEU A 32 -12.45 15.30 -11.56
N SER A 33 -12.34 15.69 -12.83
CA SER A 33 -13.41 16.39 -13.55
C SER A 33 -14.17 15.44 -14.48
N LEU A 34 -15.50 15.46 -14.42
CA LEU A 34 -16.35 14.69 -15.35
C LEU A 34 -16.05 15.02 -16.81
N ASP A 35 -15.74 16.29 -17.12
CA ASP A 35 -15.42 16.71 -18.49
C ASP A 35 -14.06 16.17 -18.95
N ALA A 36 -13.08 16.09 -18.03
CA ALA A 36 -11.80 15.46 -18.32
C ALA A 36 -11.96 13.96 -18.57
N VAL A 37 -12.79 13.28 -17.79
CA VAL A 37 -13.08 11.84 -17.95
C VAL A 37 -13.83 11.55 -19.24
N ALA A 38 -14.84 12.36 -19.59
CA ALA A 38 -15.58 12.19 -20.83
C ALA A 38 -14.65 12.31 -22.05
N ARG A 39 -13.78 13.33 -22.05
CA ARG A 39 -12.76 13.53 -23.09
C ARG A 39 -11.78 12.36 -23.17
N GLU A 40 -11.27 11.92 -22.02
CA GLU A 40 -10.33 10.81 -21.92
C GLU A 40 -10.94 9.48 -22.39
N ALA A 41 -12.21 9.23 -22.08
CA ALA A 41 -12.89 8.02 -22.48
C ALA A 41 -13.41 8.09 -23.93
N ALA A 42 -13.27 9.23 -24.62
CA ALA A 42 -13.85 9.51 -25.92
C ALA A 42 -15.38 9.26 -25.94
N VAL A 43 -16.09 9.80 -24.96
CA VAL A 43 -17.56 9.76 -24.86
C VAL A 43 -18.13 11.17 -24.65
N SER A 44 -19.40 11.38 -25.00
CA SER A 44 -20.06 12.66 -24.74
C SER A 44 -20.30 12.86 -23.23
N LYS A 45 -20.43 14.13 -22.81
CA LYS A 45 -20.81 14.47 -21.43
C LYS A 45 -22.15 13.84 -21.04
N GLY A 46 -23.13 13.85 -21.95
CA GLY A 46 -24.42 13.18 -21.73
C GLY A 46 -24.29 11.66 -21.57
N GLY A 47 -23.42 11.03 -22.36
CA GLY A 47 -23.12 9.60 -22.24
C GLY A 47 -22.44 9.24 -20.92
N LEU A 48 -21.52 10.08 -20.43
CA LEU A 48 -20.95 9.91 -19.09
C LEU A 48 -22.02 10.05 -18.00
N LEU A 49 -22.83 11.12 -18.06
CA LEU A 49 -23.85 11.42 -17.04
C LEU A 49 -24.94 10.35 -16.95
N HIS A 50 -25.18 9.61 -18.04
CA HIS A 50 -26.05 8.44 -18.03
C HIS A 50 -25.53 7.31 -17.11
N HIS A 51 -24.21 7.12 -17.03
CA HIS A 51 -23.59 6.13 -16.15
C HIS A 51 -23.26 6.68 -14.75
N PHE A 52 -22.81 7.93 -14.69
CA PHE A 52 -22.34 8.59 -13.48
C PHE A 52 -22.95 9.98 -13.39
N PRO A 53 -24.13 10.13 -12.77
CA PRO A 53 -24.85 11.40 -12.75
C PRO A 53 -24.12 12.50 -11.98
N THR A 54 -23.20 12.12 -11.08
CA THR A 54 -22.39 13.04 -10.29
C THR A 54 -20.93 12.60 -10.25
N ARG A 55 -20.05 13.55 -9.96
CA ARG A 55 -18.64 13.26 -9.65
C ARG A 55 -18.52 12.28 -8.49
N ALA A 56 -19.33 12.44 -7.45
CA ALA A 56 -19.35 11.53 -6.29
C ALA A 56 -19.64 10.09 -6.72
N ALA A 57 -20.67 9.87 -7.56
CA ALA A 57 -21.02 8.55 -8.08
C ALA A 57 -19.88 7.91 -8.91
N LEU A 58 -19.14 8.70 -9.68
CA LEU A 58 -17.96 8.21 -10.40
C LEU A 58 -16.84 7.78 -9.43
N ILE A 59 -16.57 8.57 -8.40
CA ILE A 59 -15.54 8.22 -7.41
C ILE A 59 -15.99 7.02 -6.57
N ASP A 60 -17.28 6.89 -6.24
CA ASP A 60 -17.83 5.72 -5.54
C ASP A 60 -17.63 4.45 -6.37
N ALA A 61 -17.92 4.50 -7.67
CA ALA A 61 -17.69 3.38 -8.56
C ALA A 61 -16.20 3.06 -8.78
N LEU A 62 -15.32 4.06 -8.77
CA LEU A 62 -13.87 3.83 -8.75
C LEU A 62 -13.43 3.16 -7.44
N TYR A 63 -14.01 3.58 -6.32
CA TYR A 63 -13.73 3.01 -5.00
C TYR A 63 -14.15 1.56 -4.91
N GLU A 64 -15.35 1.24 -5.36
CA GLU A 64 -15.84 -0.14 -5.46
C GLU A 64 -14.88 -0.99 -6.27
N ARG A 65 -14.54 -0.56 -7.49
CA ARG A 65 -13.60 -1.29 -8.35
C ARG A 65 -12.23 -1.49 -7.72
N TRP A 66 -11.63 -0.42 -7.19
CA TRP A 66 -10.29 -0.47 -6.61
C TRP A 66 -10.22 -1.48 -5.46
N ASN A 67 -11.25 -1.51 -4.61
CA ASN A 67 -11.36 -2.48 -3.52
C ASN A 67 -11.69 -3.88 -4.02
N ASP A 68 -12.65 -4.03 -4.94
CA ASP A 68 -13.10 -5.32 -5.44
C ASP A 68 -11.97 -6.08 -6.13
N ASP A 69 -11.09 -5.38 -6.84
CA ASP A 69 -9.90 -5.98 -7.47
C ASP A 69 -8.98 -6.61 -6.41
N PHE A 70 -8.70 -5.90 -5.30
CA PHE A 70 -7.89 -6.44 -4.20
C PHE A 70 -8.61 -7.61 -3.51
N ASN A 71 -9.89 -7.42 -3.19
CA ASN A 71 -10.68 -8.39 -2.45
C ASN A 71 -10.86 -9.70 -3.23
N ALA A 72 -11.13 -9.61 -4.54
CA ALA A 72 -11.27 -10.77 -5.40
C ALA A 72 -9.95 -11.54 -5.51
N ALA A 73 -8.83 -10.83 -5.72
CA ALA A 73 -7.51 -11.46 -5.79
C ALA A 73 -7.14 -12.17 -4.48
N ALA A 74 -7.26 -11.48 -3.35
CA ALA A 74 -6.87 -12.01 -2.05
C ALA A 74 -7.84 -13.12 -1.59
N THR A 75 -9.15 -12.97 -1.82
CA THR A 75 -10.13 -14.03 -1.53
C THR A 75 -9.89 -15.26 -2.40
N GLY A 76 -9.62 -15.08 -3.70
CA GLY A 76 -9.30 -16.18 -4.61
C GLY A 76 -8.09 -17.00 -4.15
N ARG A 77 -7.01 -16.32 -3.74
CA ARG A 77 -5.81 -16.97 -3.20
C ARG A 77 -6.07 -17.66 -1.86
N ALA A 78 -6.79 -17.02 -0.96
CA ALA A 78 -7.13 -17.61 0.33
C ALA A 78 -7.98 -18.87 0.15
N LEU A 79 -8.94 -18.87 -0.77
CA LEU A 79 -9.79 -20.05 -1.06
C LEU A 79 -9.03 -21.19 -1.75
N ALA A 80 -7.92 -20.89 -2.43
CA ALA A 80 -7.06 -21.89 -3.05
C ALA A 80 -6.06 -22.56 -2.08
N ASP A 81 -5.92 -22.05 -0.86
CA ASP A 81 -5.00 -22.58 0.17
C ASP A 81 -5.79 -23.13 1.36
N SER A 82 -5.56 -24.38 1.73
CA SER A 82 -6.27 -25.06 2.83
C SER A 82 -5.56 -24.98 4.18
N ARG A 83 -4.35 -24.42 4.23
CA ARG A 83 -3.52 -24.38 5.46
C ARG A 83 -3.95 -23.22 6.37
N PRO A 84 -3.85 -23.34 7.71
CA PRO A 84 -4.09 -22.23 8.63
C PRO A 84 -3.26 -20.99 8.25
N GLY A 85 -3.78 -19.78 8.45
CA GLY A 85 -3.13 -18.52 8.05
C GLY A 85 -3.24 -18.16 6.56
N ARG A 86 -4.09 -18.85 5.79
CA ARG A 86 -4.35 -18.59 4.37
C ARG A 86 -4.77 -17.14 4.08
N TRP A 87 -5.57 -16.52 4.95
CA TRP A 87 -6.04 -15.15 4.77
C TRP A 87 -4.92 -14.15 4.98
N ALA A 88 -4.06 -14.35 6.00
CA ALA A 88 -2.90 -13.50 6.25
C ALA A 88 -1.87 -13.61 5.10
N ARG A 89 -1.58 -14.83 4.62
CA ARG A 89 -0.72 -15.05 3.45
C ARG A 89 -1.28 -14.39 2.19
N ALA A 90 -2.54 -14.63 1.88
CA ALA A 90 -3.17 -14.06 0.69
C ALA A 90 -3.19 -12.52 0.72
N TYR A 91 -3.45 -11.93 1.88
CA TYR A 91 -3.40 -10.48 2.08
C TYR A 91 -1.99 -9.93 1.81
N LEU A 92 -0.97 -10.54 2.42
CA LEU A 92 0.44 -10.18 2.23
C LEU A 92 0.87 -10.30 0.76
N ASP A 93 0.56 -11.42 0.11
CA ASP A 93 1.00 -11.68 -1.26
C ASP A 93 0.34 -10.72 -2.25
N VAL A 94 -0.97 -10.45 -2.12
CA VAL A 94 -1.64 -9.47 -3.00
C VAL A 94 -1.18 -8.05 -2.71
N GLY A 95 -1.02 -7.68 -1.43
CA GLY A 95 -0.54 -6.36 -1.03
C GLY A 95 0.87 -6.07 -1.55
N SER A 96 1.78 -7.03 -1.44
CA SER A 96 3.18 -6.88 -1.89
C SER A 96 3.34 -6.84 -3.41
N GLU A 97 2.43 -7.47 -4.17
CA GLU A 97 2.45 -7.43 -5.64
C GLU A 97 1.88 -6.13 -6.24
N ARG A 98 0.96 -5.46 -5.52
CA ARG A 98 0.38 -4.19 -5.98
C ARG A 98 1.31 -3.00 -5.78
N ALA A 99 2.38 -3.15 -5.03
CA ALA A 99 3.38 -2.10 -4.86
C ALA A 99 4.17 -1.89 -6.15
N GLY A 100 3.70 -0.95 -6.98
CA GLY A 100 4.27 -0.55 -8.26
C GLY A 100 5.27 0.62 -8.18
N PRO A 101 5.83 1.05 -9.33
CA PRO A 101 6.78 2.15 -9.40
C PRO A 101 6.15 3.52 -9.00
N PRO A 102 6.96 4.51 -8.56
CA PRO A 102 6.49 5.76 -7.94
C PRO A 102 5.46 6.60 -8.71
N ALA A 103 5.32 6.42 -10.03
CA ALA A 103 4.39 7.18 -10.87
C ALA A 103 2.93 6.70 -10.73
N GLU A 104 2.70 5.41 -10.47
CA GLU A 104 1.36 4.87 -10.19
C GLU A 104 0.88 5.27 -8.78
N THR A 105 1.85 5.48 -7.90
CA THR A 105 1.70 5.83 -6.50
C THR A 105 1.00 7.19 -6.26
N THR A 106 1.24 8.20 -7.11
CA THR A 106 0.60 9.52 -6.96
C THR A 106 -0.91 9.46 -7.19
N ALA A 107 -1.38 8.61 -8.12
CA ALA A 107 -2.80 8.41 -8.39
C ALA A 107 -3.49 7.73 -7.20
N GLU A 108 -2.87 6.67 -6.67
CA GLU A 108 -3.35 5.93 -5.52
C GLU A 108 -3.41 6.82 -4.27
N LEU A 109 -2.42 7.70 -4.09
CA LEU A 109 -2.40 8.65 -2.99
C LEU A 109 -3.55 9.66 -3.07
N GLY A 110 -3.72 10.31 -4.23
CA GLY A 110 -4.84 11.25 -4.44
C GLY A 110 -6.20 10.57 -4.30
N PHE A 111 -6.30 9.33 -4.73
CA PHE A 111 -7.51 8.52 -4.56
C PHE A 111 -7.78 8.16 -3.10
N LEU A 112 -6.77 7.68 -2.37
CA LEU A 112 -6.85 7.38 -0.94
C LEU A 112 -7.23 8.64 -0.14
N ALA A 113 -6.65 9.78 -0.46
CA ALA A 113 -7.00 11.06 0.18
C ALA A 113 -8.47 11.41 -0.05
N ALA A 114 -9.00 11.21 -1.27
CA ALA A 114 -10.42 11.43 -1.57
C ALA A 114 -11.35 10.45 -0.82
N VAL A 115 -10.90 9.23 -0.57
CA VAL A 115 -11.62 8.23 0.26
C VAL A 115 -11.63 8.65 1.73
N ILE A 116 -10.50 9.09 2.27
CA ILE A 116 -10.37 9.47 3.68
C ILE A 116 -11.11 10.78 4.00
N ALA A 117 -11.16 11.72 3.05
CA ALA A 117 -11.80 13.02 3.23
C ALA A 117 -13.34 12.94 3.30
N ASP A 118 -13.95 11.85 2.86
CA ASP A 118 -15.40 11.63 2.88
C ASP A 118 -15.78 10.64 4.00
N PRO A 119 -16.60 11.04 5.00
CA PRO A 119 -16.93 10.19 6.14
C PRO A 119 -17.58 8.86 5.78
N GLU A 120 -18.40 8.84 4.72
CA GLU A 120 -19.14 7.65 4.30
C GLU A 120 -18.23 6.66 3.57
N ARG A 121 -17.32 7.15 2.72
CA ARG A 121 -16.27 6.31 2.12
C ARG A 121 -15.31 5.76 3.18
N LEU A 122 -14.93 6.58 4.16
CA LEU A 122 -14.08 6.15 5.27
C LEU A 122 -14.77 5.09 6.13
N ARG A 123 -16.09 5.22 6.38
CA ARG A 123 -16.89 4.18 7.06
C ARG A 123 -16.83 2.85 6.29
N ARG A 124 -17.08 2.86 4.99
CA ARG A 124 -17.00 1.65 4.15
C ARG A 124 -15.60 1.03 4.12
N LEU A 125 -14.56 1.86 4.15
CA LEU A 125 -13.17 1.39 4.25
C LEU A 125 -12.93 0.68 5.59
N ARG A 126 -13.41 1.24 6.70
CA ARG A 126 -13.28 0.62 8.04
C ARG A 126 -13.97 -0.74 8.10
N GLU A 127 -15.21 -0.84 7.63
CA GLU A 127 -15.97 -2.10 7.60
C GLU A 127 -15.26 -3.19 6.78
N ARG A 128 -14.55 -2.78 5.72
CA ARG A 128 -13.72 -3.71 4.94
C ARG A 128 -12.52 -4.21 5.72
N TYR A 129 -11.82 -3.33 6.42
CA TYR A 129 -10.69 -3.70 7.27
C TYR A 129 -11.14 -4.62 8.43
N GLU A 130 -12.31 -4.36 9.02
CA GLU A 130 -12.92 -5.23 10.04
C GLU A 130 -13.20 -6.63 9.47
N THR A 131 -13.82 -6.71 8.29
CA THR A 131 -14.08 -8.00 7.61
C THR A 131 -12.79 -8.80 7.37
N TRP A 132 -11.70 -8.13 6.97
CA TRP A 132 -10.41 -8.77 6.78
C TRP A 132 -9.79 -9.21 8.09
N GLN A 133 -9.83 -8.36 9.12
CA GLN A 133 -9.32 -8.68 10.45
C GLN A 133 -10.04 -9.90 11.03
N ASP A 134 -11.37 -9.98 10.92
CA ASP A 134 -12.17 -11.12 11.38
C ASP A 134 -11.76 -12.42 10.70
N ARG A 135 -11.60 -12.40 9.38
CA ARG A 135 -11.14 -13.57 8.62
C ARG A 135 -9.75 -14.02 9.05
N ILE A 136 -8.85 -13.08 9.31
CA ILE A 136 -7.45 -13.34 9.67
C ILE A 136 -7.35 -13.95 11.08
N VAL A 137 -8.08 -13.42 12.06
CA VAL A 137 -8.01 -13.93 13.45
C VAL A 137 -8.74 -15.26 13.64
N GLN A 138 -9.68 -15.58 12.76
CA GLN A 138 -10.41 -16.85 12.77
C GLN A 138 -9.73 -17.96 11.96
N ASP A 139 -8.52 -17.73 11.44
CA ASP A 139 -7.85 -18.60 10.46
C ASP A 139 -6.89 -19.64 11.08
N HIS A 140 -7.15 -20.04 12.32
CA HIS A 140 -6.40 -21.09 13.04
C HIS A 140 -4.86 -20.88 13.12
N LEU A 141 -4.40 -19.65 12.95
CA LEU A 141 -3.04 -19.20 13.24
C LEU A 141 -3.05 -18.40 14.55
N ASP A 142 -1.89 -18.19 15.18
CA ASP A 142 -1.79 -17.23 16.28
C ASP A 142 -2.33 -15.86 15.83
N PRO A 143 -3.40 -15.33 16.47
CA PRO A 143 -4.03 -14.10 16.03
C PRO A 143 -3.10 -12.89 16.12
N VAL A 144 -2.09 -12.92 17.00
CA VAL A 144 -1.09 -11.84 17.10
C VAL A 144 -0.16 -11.88 15.89
N ALA A 145 0.47 -13.02 15.58
CA ALA A 145 1.30 -13.18 14.39
C ALA A 145 0.53 -12.86 13.10
N ALA A 146 -0.71 -13.37 12.97
CA ALA A 146 -1.54 -13.12 11.79
C ALA A 146 -1.89 -11.63 11.62
N THR A 147 -2.16 -10.93 12.72
CA THR A 147 -2.43 -9.48 12.70
C THR A 147 -1.15 -8.69 12.41
N LEU A 148 0.01 -9.10 12.93
CA LEU A 148 1.29 -8.48 12.63
C LEU A 148 1.59 -8.54 11.13
N VAL A 149 1.31 -9.67 10.48
CA VAL A 149 1.44 -9.81 9.02
C VAL A 149 0.56 -8.81 8.27
N ARG A 150 -0.71 -8.66 8.67
CA ARG A 150 -1.62 -7.68 8.04
C ARG A 150 -1.09 -6.24 8.20
N VAL A 151 -0.78 -5.84 9.43
CA VAL A 151 -0.31 -4.47 9.72
C VAL A 151 1.02 -4.17 9.03
N ALA A 152 1.93 -5.15 8.95
CA ALA A 152 3.18 -5.01 8.23
C ALA A 152 2.95 -4.90 6.71
N ALA A 153 2.01 -5.66 6.14
CA ALA A 153 1.63 -5.53 4.74
C ALA A 153 1.04 -4.14 4.44
N ASP A 154 0.15 -3.63 5.29
CA ASP A 154 -0.39 -2.26 5.22
C ASP A 154 0.73 -1.22 5.32
N GLY A 155 1.67 -1.41 6.25
CA GLY A 155 2.81 -0.52 6.46
C GLY A 155 3.78 -0.48 5.29
N LEU A 156 4.06 -1.64 4.67
CA LEU A 156 4.87 -1.73 3.46
C LEU A 156 4.20 -1.00 2.30
N TRP A 157 2.90 -1.28 2.07
CA TRP A 157 2.13 -0.57 1.05
C TRP A 157 2.12 0.94 1.29
N LEU A 158 1.93 1.39 2.54
CA LEU A 158 1.94 2.81 2.86
C LEU A 158 3.32 3.46 2.68
N ALA A 159 4.40 2.74 3.02
CA ALA A 159 5.77 3.20 2.81
C ALA A 159 6.10 3.34 1.33
N ASP A 160 5.67 2.39 0.51
CA ASP A 160 5.73 2.46 -0.94
C ASP A 160 4.87 3.63 -1.45
N LEU A 161 3.66 3.80 -0.90
CA LEU A 161 2.69 4.82 -1.30
C LEU A 161 3.17 6.25 -1.06
N LEU A 162 3.86 6.48 0.05
CA LEU A 162 4.25 7.81 0.48
C LEU A 162 5.75 8.07 0.30
N GLY A 163 6.51 7.08 -0.17
CA GLY A 163 7.97 7.15 -0.23
C GLY A 163 8.62 7.27 1.15
N LEU A 164 7.99 6.70 2.20
CA LEU A 164 8.47 6.77 3.58
C LEU A 164 9.59 5.75 3.82
N ALA A 165 10.73 5.98 3.17
CA ALA A 165 11.88 5.08 3.18
C ALA A 165 11.48 3.60 2.91
N PRO A 166 10.79 3.31 1.78
CA PRO A 166 10.37 1.95 1.47
C PRO A 166 11.58 1.01 1.43
N PRO A 167 11.50 -0.18 2.05
CA PRO A 167 12.57 -1.15 1.95
C PRO A 167 12.72 -1.60 0.50
N VAL A 168 13.96 -1.72 0.02
CA VAL A 168 14.27 -2.11 -1.36
C VAL A 168 15.26 -3.27 -1.39
N GLY A 169 15.40 -3.92 -2.55
CA GLY A 169 16.38 -4.97 -2.79
C GLY A 169 16.25 -6.14 -1.82
N GLU A 170 17.40 -6.59 -1.30
CA GLU A 170 17.49 -7.75 -0.42
C GLU A 170 16.69 -7.59 0.89
N LEU A 171 16.75 -6.40 1.51
CA LEU A 171 16.01 -6.11 2.74
C LEU A 171 14.50 -6.33 2.57
N ARG A 172 13.93 -5.86 1.46
CA ARG A 172 12.51 -6.07 1.15
C ARG A 172 12.18 -7.55 1.01
N GLY A 173 13.04 -8.30 0.33
CA GLY A 173 12.90 -9.75 0.18
C GLY A 173 12.91 -10.48 1.53
N GLN A 174 13.85 -10.13 2.41
CA GLN A 174 13.97 -10.70 3.76
C GLN A 174 12.75 -10.36 4.62
N LEU A 175 12.25 -9.11 4.59
CA LEU A 175 11.03 -8.72 5.29
C LEU A 175 9.82 -9.54 4.82
N LEU A 176 9.61 -9.63 3.50
CA LEU A 176 8.50 -10.41 2.95
C LEU A 176 8.62 -11.90 3.29
N ALA A 177 9.83 -12.47 3.29
CA ALA A 177 10.06 -13.85 3.70
C ALA A 177 9.72 -14.08 5.17
N MET A 178 10.15 -13.18 6.07
CA MET A 178 9.83 -13.24 7.50
C MET A 178 8.32 -13.14 7.75
N LEU A 179 7.63 -12.22 7.07
CA LEU A 179 6.17 -12.09 7.18
C LEU A 179 5.44 -13.33 6.66
N ARG A 180 5.95 -13.98 5.60
CA ARG A 180 5.40 -15.26 5.12
C ARG A 180 5.59 -16.38 6.13
N ASP A 181 6.75 -16.44 6.78
CA ASP A 181 7.04 -17.44 7.81
C ASP A 181 6.10 -17.29 9.03
N LEU A 182 5.90 -16.06 9.51
CA LEU A 182 4.93 -15.74 10.55
C LEU A 182 3.49 -16.10 10.16
N ALA A 183 3.18 -16.04 8.87
CA ALA A 183 1.89 -16.43 8.33
C ALA A 183 1.74 -17.95 8.14
N THR A 184 2.71 -18.79 8.53
CA THR A 184 2.65 -20.25 8.44
C THR A 184 2.54 -20.93 9.81
N PRO A 185 1.84 -22.08 9.93
CA PRO A 185 1.79 -22.84 11.17
C PRO A 185 3.19 -23.29 11.60
N GLY A 186 3.56 -23.02 12.86
CA GLY A 186 4.89 -23.36 13.38
C GLY A 186 6.01 -22.41 12.94
N GLY A 187 5.70 -21.36 12.17
CA GLY A 187 6.59 -20.20 12.04
C GLY A 187 6.89 -19.68 13.43
N SER A 188 8.15 -19.31 13.68
CA SER A 188 8.60 -18.92 15.00
C SER A 188 7.84 -17.68 15.46
N GLY A 189 6.70 -17.88 16.14
CA GLY A 189 6.23 -16.93 17.13
C GLY A 189 7.46 -16.66 17.98
N THR A 190 7.94 -15.43 17.95
CA THR A 190 9.05 -15.00 18.81
C THR A 190 8.73 -15.48 20.20
N ASP A 191 9.42 -16.53 20.65
CA ASP A 191 9.35 -17.02 22.00
C ASP A 191 9.83 -15.85 22.87
N PRO A 192 8.98 -15.22 23.68
CA PRO A 192 9.39 -14.06 24.48
C PRO A 192 10.43 -14.44 25.55
N ALA A 193 10.78 -15.73 25.67
CA ALA A 193 11.71 -16.28 26.64
C ALA A 193 13.07 -16.75 26.07
N ALA A 194 13.44 -16.42 24.84
CA ALA A 194 14.82 -16.62 24.39
C ALA A 194 15.71 -15.46 24.91
N PRO A 195 16.72 -15.69 25.78
CA PRO A 195 17.65 -14.64 26.18
C PRO A 195 18.51 -14.23 24.99
N GLY A 196 18.06 -13.22 24.26
CA GLY A 196 18.84 -12.56 23.21
C GLY A 196 20.05 -11.88 23.82
N GLY A 197 21.20 -12.53 23.71
CA GLY A 197 22.50 -11.92 23.96
C GLY A 197 22.75 -10.82 22.95
N ILE A 198 22.35 -9.60 23.28
CA ILE A 198 22.95 -8.41 22.69
C ILE A 198 24.32 -8.29 23.35
N GLY A 199 25.36 -8.71 22.64
CA GLY A 199 26.74 -8.45 23.02
C GLY A 199 27.00 -6.95 23.04
N THR A 200 26.75 -6.31 24.18
CA THR A 200 27.31 -4.99 24.48
C THR A 200 28.75 -5.19 24.89
N SER A 201 29.66 -5.08 23.92
CA SER A 201 31.06 -4.82 24.23
C SER A 201 31.12 -3.50 25.03
N PRO A 202 31.74 -3.44 26.22
CA PRO A 202 31.85 -2.19 26.94
C PRO A 202 32.85 -1.30 26.20
N SER A 203 32.36 -0.22 25.60
CA SER A 203 33.20 0.89 25.15
C SER A 203 33.96 1.43 26.36
N GLN A 204 35.27 1.25 26.38
CA GLN A 204 36.14 1.92 27.35
C GLN A 204 36.01 3.43 27.17
N PRO A 205 36.02 4.23 28.26
CA PRO A 205 36.04 5.67 28.13
C PRO A 205 37.42 6.13 27.62
N SER A 206 37.43 6.82 26.49
CA SER A 206 38.63 7.44 25.91
C SER A 206 39.21 8.49 26.88
N GLU A 207 40.47 8.32 27.28
CA GLU A 207 41.24 9.36 27.97
C GLU A 207 41.33 10.65 27.12
N PRO A 208 41.22 11.84 27.72
CA PRO A 208 41.46 13.09 27.00
C PRO A 208 42.97 13.25 26.71
N PRO A 209 43.36 13.80 25.54
CA PRO A 209 44.77 13.95 25.18
C PRO A 209 45.47 14.98 26.08
N ALA A 210 46.67 14.62 26.53
CA ALA A 210 47.55 15.45 27.35
C ALA A 210 47.87 16.80 26.68
N HIS A 211 47.68 17.90 27.42
CA HIS A 211 48.11 19.23 27.03
C HIS A 211 49.63 19.27 26.79
N ARG A 212 50.04 19.35 25.51
CA ARG A 212 51.43 19.59 25.12
C ARG A 212 51.70 21.11 25.18
N ALA A 213 52.62 21.52 26.03
CA ALA A 213 53.06 22.92 26.13
C ALA A 213 53.66 23.42 24.79
N PRO A 214 53.46 24.71 24.42
CA PRO A 214 53.98 25.26 23.17
C PRO A 214 55.51 25.47 23.22
N ALA A 215 56.19 25.06 22.15
CA ALA A 215 57.62 25.30 21.94
C ALA A 215 57.88 26.78 21.56
N PRO A 216 59.05 27.34 21.92
CA PRO A 216 59.36 28.76 21.69
C PRO A 216 59.61 29.08 20.20
N SER A 217 59.16 30.28 19.80
CA SER A 217 59.22 30.83 18.44
C SER A 217 60.65 31.16 17.99
N PRO A 218 61.09 30.81 16.77
CA PRO A 218 62.39 31.21 16.25
C PRO A 218 62.39 32.65 15.68
N ALA A 219 63.44 33.40 16.03
CA ALA A 219 63.70 34.76 15.57
C ALA A 219 63.94 34.83 14.05
N ALA A 220 63.46 35.91 13.42
CA ALA A 220 63.68 36.23 12.02
C ALA A 220 65.07 36.85 11.80
N PRO A 221 65.82 36.46 10.74
CA PRO A 221 67.01 37.19 10.33
C PRO A 221 66.68 38.29 9.32
N ALA A 222 67.46 39.37 9.39
CA ALA A 222 67.60 40.39 8.35
C ALA A 222 68.55 39.94 7.24
#